data_AF-A0AAE2HY94-F1
#
_entry.id   AF-A0AAE2HY94-F1
#
_cell.length_a   1.000
_cell.length_b   1.000
_cell.length_c   1.000
_cell.angle_alpha   90.00
_cell.angle_beta   90.00
_cell.angle_gamma   90.00
#
_symmetry.space_group_name_H-M   'P 1'
#
loop_
_entity.id
_entity.type
_entity.pdbx_description
1 polymer ?
#
loop_
_entity_poly.entity_id
_entity_poly.type
_entity_poly.pdbx_seq_one_letter_code
_entity_poly.pdbx_strand_id
1 'polypeptide(L)'
;MANYTRLYPWTLRHPAVRSLTFRARIAYVELLADTGSDPDRVDANTLAHLTRKDHRETLIEAGLIRANGDGTYAVIQPSDPLAALGSA
;
A
#
# COMPACT_ATOMS: atom_id res chain seq x y z
N MET A 1 10.76 -10.06 -17.61
CA MET A 1 9.48 -10.66 -17.15
C MET A 1 8.64 -9.54 -16.58
N ALA A 2 7.39 -9.40 -16.99
CA ALA A 2 6.49 -8.42 -16.38
C ALA A 2 6.09 -8.94 -14.99
N ASN A 3 6.47 -8.21 -13.94
CA ASN A 3 6.05 -8.48 -12.57
C ASN A 3 4.61 -7.97 -12.44
N TYR A 4 3.63 -8.88 -12.58
CA TYR A 4 2.24 -8.53 -12.35
C TYR A 4 1.93 -8.66 -10.86
N THR A 5 1.71 -7.54 -10.18
CA THR A 5 1.14 -7.58 -8.83
C THR A 5 -0.31 -8.02 -8.89
N ARG A 6 -0.64 -9.08 -8.14
CA ARG A 6 -2.03 -9.47 -7.94
C ARG A 6 -2.69 -8.47 -7.00
N LEU A 7 -3.54 -7.63 -7.57
CA LEU A 7 -4.45 -6.78 -6.82
C LEU A 7 -5.77 -7.51 -6.65
N TYR A 8 -6.12 -7.80 -5.40
CA TYR A 8 -7.41 -8.41 -5.13
C TYR A 8 -8.53 -7.36 -5.15
N PRO A 9 -9.71 -7.66 -5.69
CA PRO A 9 -10.83 -6.71 -5.73
C PRO A 9 -11.23 -6.15 -4.36
N TRP A 10 -11.02 -6.90 -3.28
CA TRP A 10 -11.32 -6.46 -1.92
C TRP A 10 -10.32 -5.42 -1.38
N THR A 11 -9.08 -5.39 -1.87
CA THR A 11 -8.07 -4.39 -1.49
C THR A 11 -8.59 -2.97 -1.72
N LEU A 12 -9.22 -2.73 -2.88
CA LEU A 12 -9.82 -1.43 -3.21
C LEU A 12 -11.11 -1.13 -2.42
N ARG A 13 -11.73 -2.16 -1.85
CA ARG A 13 -12.96 -2.04 -1.05
C ARG A 13 -12.67 -1.90 0.45
N HIS A 14 -11.43 -2.14 0.88
CA HIS A 14 -11.03 -2.04 2.28
C HIS A 14 -11.27 -0.61 2.81
N PRO A 15 -11.81 -0.42 4.04
CA PRO A 15 -12.11 0.91 4.58
C PRO A 15 -10.92 1.87 4.55
N ALA A 16 -9.72 1.39 4.88
CA ALA A 16 -8.49 2.20 4.86
C ALA A 16 -8.12 2.71 3.45
N VAL A 17 -8.50 1.98 2.40
CA VAL A 17 -8.27 2.40 1.00
C VAL A 17 -9.43 3.28 0.52
N ARG A 18 -10.66 2.99 0.95
CA ARG A 18 -11.86 3.77 0.61
C ARG A 18 -11.91 5.15 1.28
N SER A 19 -11.24 5.36 2.40
CA SER A 19 -11.13 6.68 3.03
C SER A 19 -10.18 7.61 2.27
N LEU A 20 -9.26 7.07 1.47
CA LEU A 20 -8.31 7.85 0.68
C LEU A 20 -8.99 8.65 -0.43
N THR A 21 -8.37 9.77 -0.80
CA THR A 21 -8.67 10.49 -2.05
C THR A 21 -8.38 9.61 -3.27
N PHE A 22 -9.03 9.89 -4.40
CA PHE A 22 -8.82 9.11 -5.62
C PHE A 22 -7.34 9.03 -6.05
N ARG A 23 -6.61 10.14 -5.94
CA ARG A 23 -5.16 10.19 -6.27
C ARG A 23 -4.33 9.34 -5.31
N ALA A 24 -4.60 9.37 -4.01
CA ALA A 24 -3.91 8.54 -3.03
C ALA A 24 -4.18 7.04 -3.25
N ARG A 25 -5.39 6.67 -3.70
CA ARG A 25 -5.69 5.27 -4.09
C ARG A 25 -4.88 4.81 -5.30
N ILE A 26 -4.76 5.66 -6.32
CA ILE A 26 -3.94 5.35 -7.50
C ILE A 26 -2.48 5.16 -7.08
N ALA A 27 -1.93 6.10 -6.32
CA ALA A 27 -0.54 6.02 -5.85
C ALA A 27 -0.28 4.73 -5.04
N TYR A 28 -1.24 4.32 -4.20
CA TYR A 28 -1.16 3.05 -3.48
C TYR A 28 -1.16 1.82 -4.39
N VAL A 29 -2.00 1.82 -5.43
CA VAL A 29 -2.05 0.75 -6.43
C VAL A 29 -0.76 0.68 -7.24
N GLU A 30 -0.21 1.83 -7.64
CA GLU A 30 1.07 1.92 -8.34
C GLU A 30 2.22 1.42 -7.47
N LEU A 31 2.24 1.78 -6.18
CA LEU A 31 3.19 1.22 -5.22
C LEU A 31 3.10 -0.30 -5.16
N LEU A 32 1.91 -0.86 -4.96
CA LEU A 32 1.75 -2.31 -4.94
C LEU A 32 2.24 -2.96 -6.24
N ALA A 33 1.96 -2.35 -7.39
CA ALA A 33 2.40 -2.82 -8.70
C ALA A 33 3.94 -2.82 -8.84
N ASP A 34 4.58 -1.74 -8.40
CA ASP A 34 6.02 -1.55 -8.53
C ASP A 34 6.82 -2.42 -7.56
N THR A 35 6.31 -2.56 -6.33
CA THR A 35 7.01 -3.30 -5.27
C THR A 35 6.86 -4.80 -5.43
N GLY A 36 5.82 -5.28 -6.13
CA GLY A 36 5.66 -6.65 -6.63
C GLY A 36 6.15 -7.77 -5.72
N SER A 37 7.43 -8.11 -5.86
CA SER A 37 8.14 -9.20 -5.19
C SER A 37 8.69 -8.88 -3.79
N ASP A 38 8.88 -7.61 -3.44
CA ASP A 38 9.38 -7.16 -2.14
C ASP A 38 8.59 -5.95 -1.62
N PRO A 39 7.31 -6.15 -1.25
CA PRO A 39 6.50 -5.08 -0.66
C PRO A 39 6.99 -4.67 0.72
N ASP A 40 7.80 -5.48 1.39
CA ASP A 40 8.30 -5.19 2.74
C ASP A 40 9.48 -4.23 2.73
N ARG A 41 10.12 -4.02 1.58
CA ARG A 41 11.37 -3.25 1.50
C ARG A 41 11.46 -2.32 0.29
N VAL A 42 10.69 -1.24 0.36
CA VAL A 42 10.69 -0.13 -0.61
C VAL A 42 11.65 0.97 -0.15
N ASP A 43 12.58 1.40 -1.00
CA ASP A 43 13.46 2.50 -0.66
C ASP A 43 12.73 3.87 -0.69
N ALA A 44 13.29 4.85 0.02
CA ALA A 44 12.70 6.18 0.14
C ALA A 44 12.56 6.93 -1.20
N ASN A 45 13.43 6.68 -2.19
CA ASN A 45 13.38 7.36 -3.47
C ASN A 45 12.26 6.81 -4.35
N THR A 46 12.13 5.48 -4.40
CA THR A 46 11.00 4.79 -5.05
C THR A 46 9.68 5.25 -4.44
N LEU A 47 9.61 5.30 -3.11
CA LEU A 47 8.43 5.81 -2.42
C LEU A 47 8.14 7.27 -2.79
N ALA A 48 9.14 8.15 -2.80
CA ALA A 48 8.95 9.57 -3.13
C ALA A 48 8.62 9.82 -4.61
N HIS A 49 9.07 8.95 -5.52
CA HIS A 49 8.75 9.02 -6.94
C HIS A 49 7.29 8.68 -7.20
N LEU A 50 6.79 7.62 -6.54
CA LEU A 50 5.43 7.09 -6.74
C LEU A 50 4.39 7.80 -5.87
N THR A 51 4.79 8.30 -4.71
CA THR A 51 3.93 9.09 -3.82
C THR A 51 4.42 10.52 -3.76
N ARG A 52 3.62 11.45 -4.32
CA ARG A 52 3.79 12.87 -3.98
C ARG A 52 3.75 13.01 -2.45
N LYS A 53 4.53 13.94 -1.89
CA LYS A 53 4.71 14.12 -0.44
C LYS A 53 3.39 14.05 0.34
N ASP A 54 2.34 14.72 -0.14
CA ASP A 54 1.02 14.79 0.49
C ASP A 54 0.31 13.43 0.58
N HIS A 55 0.58 12.51 -0.35
CA HIS A 55 -0.01 11.17 -0.35
C HIS A 55 0.72 10.21 0.57
N ARG A 56 2.03 10.40 0.76
CA ARG A 56 2.83 9.55 1.65
C ARG A 56 2.32 9.59 3.08
N GLU A 57 2.10 10.78 3.63
CA GLU A 57 1.58 10.95 5.00
C GLU A 57 0.19 10.31 5.13
N THR A 58 -0.70 10.57 4.17
CA THR A 58 -2.05 9.97 4.12
C THR A 58 -1.99 8.43 4.14
N LEU A 59 -1.07 7.83 3.39
CA LEU A 59 -0.93 6.37 3.31
C LEU A 59 -0.32 5.76 4.58
N ILE A 60 0.57 6.49 5.26
CA ILE A 60 1.11 6.09 6.57
C ILE A 60 0.02 6.14 7.63
N GLU A 61 -0.76 7.23 7.68
CA GLU A 61 -1.88 7.38 8.61
C GLU A 61 -2.96 6.31 8.41
N ALA A 62 -3.22 5.93 7.16
CA ALA A 62 -4.14 4.85 6.81
C ALA A 62 -3.61 3.45 7.16
N GLY A 63 -2.36 3.32 7.62
CA GLY A 63 -1.72 2.04 7.93
C GLY A 63 -1.37 1.20 6.68
N LEU A 64 -1.34 1.82 5.50
CA LEU A 64 -1.04 1.18 4.23
C LEU A 64 0.45 1.23 3.89
N ILE A 65 1.21 2.08 4.59
CA ILE A 65 2.66 2.18 4.52
C ILE A 65 3.22 2.23 5.93
N ARG A 66 4.31 1.50 6.19
CA ARG A 66 5.03 1.50 7.46
C ARG A 66 6.52 1.73 7.23
N ALA A 67 7.15 2.62 7.99
CA ALA A 67 8.60 2.79 7.97
C ALA A 67 9.29 1.63 8.73
N ASN A 68 10.36 1.08 8.17
CA ASN A 68 11.12 -0.03 8.78
C ASN A 68 12.26 0.44 9.70
N GLY A 69 12.57 1.73 9.73
CA GLY A 69 13.64 2.32 10.57
C GLY A 69 15.04 2.28 9.95
N ASP A 70 15.23 1.58 8.84
CA ASP A 70 16.47 1.54 8.04
C ASP A 70 16.42 2.44 6.80
N GLY A 71 15.45 3.36 6.74
CA GLY A 71 15.19 4.20 5.58
C GLY A 71 14.35 3.53 4.48
N THR A 72 13.94 2.28 4.68
CA THR A 72 12.98 1.58 3.81
C THR A 72 11.57 1.59 4.41
N TYR A 73 10.59 1.23 3.58
CA TYR A 73 9.18 1.19 3.91
C TYR A 73 8.56 -0.12 3.47
N ALA A 74 7.60 -0.62 4.25
CA ALA A 74 6.74 -1.72 3.87
C ALA A 74 5.40 -1.16 3.34
N VAL A 75 4.94 -1.65 2.20
CA VAL A 75 3.60 -1.39 1.65
C VAL A 75 2.69 -2.53 2.08
N ILE A 76 1.72 -2.20 2.92
CA ILE A 76 0.82 -3.17 3.51
C ILE A 76 -0.39 -3.36 2.61
N GLN A 77 -0.60 -4.58 2.12
CA GLN A 77 -1.90 -4.99 1.61
C GLN A 77 -2.80 -5.29 2.81
N PRO A 78 -3.91 -4.57 3.01
CA PRO A 78 -4.85 -4.91 4.06
C PRO A 78 -5.37 -6.33 3.81
N SER A 79 -5.31 -7.16 4.84
CA SER A 79 -5.90 -8.49 4.82
C SER A 79 -7.41 -8.40 4.61
N ASP A 80 -8.00 -9.50 4.14
CA ASP A 80 -9.44 -9.58 3.87
C ASP A 80 -10.24 -9.06 5.09
N PRO A 81 -11.12 -8.06 4.93
CA PRO A 81 -11.97 -7.59 6.02
C PRO A 81 -12.82 -8.72 6.63
N LEU A 82 -13.06 -9.81 5.90
CA LEU A 82 -13.73 -11.02 6.41
C LEU A 82 -12.81 -11.95 7.22
N ALA A 83 -11.49 -11.90 7.04
CA ALA A 83 -10.56 -12.71 7.83
C ALA A 83 -10.54 -12.27 9.31
N ALA A 84 -10.82 -11.00 9.59
CA ALA A 84 -11.00 -10.50 10.96
C ALA A 84 -12.33 -10.94 11.61
N LEU A 85 -13.30 -11.42 10.83
CA LEU A 85 -14.62 -11.85 11.29
C LEU A 85 -14.75 -13.39 11.39
N GLY A 86 -13.71 -14.14 11.00
CA GLY A 86 -13.72 -15.60 10.91
C GLY A 86 -12.61 -16.25 11.73
N SER A 87 -12.60 -16.04 13.04
CA SER A 87 -11.81 -16.80 14.02
C SER A 87 -12.54 -16.79 15.37
N ALA A 88 -13.84 -17.13 15.34
CA ALA A 88 -14.67 -17.39 16.51
C ALA A 88 -15.12 -18.86 16.48
#